data_AF-A0A1I1D5A3-F1
#
_entry.id   AF-A0A1I1D5A3-F1
#
_cell.length_a   1.000
_cell.length_b   1.000
_cell.length_c   1.000
_cell.angle_alpha   90.00
_cell.angle_beta   90.00
_cell.angle_gamma   90.00
#
_symmetry.space_group_name_H-M   'P 1'
#
loop_
_entity.id
_entity.type
_entity.pdbx_description
1 polymer ?
#
loop_
_entity_poly.entity_id
_entity_poly.type
_entity_poly.pdbx_seq_one_letter_code
_entity_poly.pdbx_strand_id
1 'polypeptide(L)' 'MFEQEMNAGAIVEIDELSEIEYHLTVVEFDILWNRRTTQQEQSRMDDMIRLINAFEESHC' A
#
# COMPACT_ATOMS: atom_id res chain seq x y z
N MET A 1 16.14 -11.49 -25.26
CA MET A 1 17.00 -11.07 -24.14
C MET A 1 16.03 -10.70 -23.03
N PHE A 2 15.68 -11.71 -22.24
CA PHE A 2 14.77 -11.59 -21.09
C PHE A 2 15.68 -11.53 -19.87
N GLU A 3 15.67 -10.41 -19.18
CA GLU A 3 16.14 -10.24 -17.80
C GLU A 3 15.93 -8.77 -17.48
N GLN A 4 14.74 -8.44 -16.98
CA GLN A 4 14.57 -7.21 -16.21
C GLN A 4 14.55 -7.63 -14.75
N GLU A 5 15.69 -7.37 -14.13
CA GLU A 5 16.08 -7.81 -12.80
C GLU A 5 15.11 -7.29 -11.74
N MET A 6 14.75 -8.18 -10.82
CA MET A 6 14.12 -7.87 -9.55
C MET A 6 15.00 -6.90 -8.78
N ASN A 7 14.66 -5.61 -8.78
CA ASN A 7 15.23 -4.66 -7.84
C ASN A 7 14.55 -4.84 -6.48
N ALA A 8 15.10 -5.78 -5.72
CA ALA A 8 14.87 -5.90 -4.29
C ALA A 8 15.54 -4.71 -3.58
N GLY A 9 14.75 -3.69 -3.29
CA GLY A 9 15.24 -2.53 -2.54
C GLY A 9 14.56 -1.21 -2.90
N ALA A 10 13.27 -1.21 -3.23
CA ALA A 10 12.50 0.01 -3.16
C ALA A 10 12.37 0.36 -1.68
N ILE A 11 13.27 1.22 -1.20
CA ILE A 11 12.88 2.19 -0.18
C ILE A 11 11.76 2.95 -0.89
N VAL A 12 10.52 2.51 -0.67
CA VAL A 12 9.35 3.26 -1.09
C VAL A 12 9.48 4.54 -0.28
N GLU A 13 10.14 5.55 -0.84
CA GLU A 13 9.72 6.92 -0.56
C GLU A 13 8.21 6.84 -0.63
N ILE A 14 7.56 7.14 0.49
CA ILE A 14 6.10 7.14 0.58
C ILE A 14 5.68 8.29 -0.32
N ASP A 15 5.69 8.03 -1.62
CA ASP A 15 5.25 8.94 -2.66
C ASP A 15 3.78 9.15 -2.35
N GLU A 16 3.40 10.41 -2.25
CA GLU A 16 2.05 10.80 -1.90
C GLU A 16 1.09 10.12 -2.88
N LEU A 17 0.10 9.40 -2.36
CA LEU A 17 -0.85 8.69 -3.22
C LEU A 17 -1.55 9.70 -4.13
N SER A 18 -1.73 9.36 -5.42
CA SER A 18 -2.77 10.04 -6.20
C SER A 18 -4.16 9.62 -5.70
N GLU A 19 -5.19 10.43 -5.99
CA GLU A 19 -6.58 10.13 -5.57
C GLU A 19 -7.07 8.75 -6.05
N ILE A 20 -6.66 8.33 -7.25
CA ILE A 20 -7.00 6.99 -7.78
C ILE A 20 -6.30 5.90 -6.97
N GLU A 21 -5.00 6.07 -6.67
CA GLU A 21 -4.22 5.11 -5.89
C GLU A 21 -4.72 5.01 -4.44
N TYR A 22 -5.16 6.12 -3.86
CA TYR A 22 -5.86 6.16 -2.58
C TYR A 22 -7.09 5.27 -2.60
N HIS A 23 -7.99 5.46 -3.57
CA HIS A 23 -9.21 4.63 -3.65
C HIS A 23 -8.91 3.15 -3.89
N LEU A 24 -7.91 2.82 -4.71
CA LEU A 24 -7.48 1.43 -4.91
C LEU A 24 -6.91 0.82 -3.62
N THR A 25 -6.11 1.59 -2.88
CA THR A 25 -5.51 1.16 -1.60
C THR A 25 -6.59 0.90 -0.55
N VAL A 26 -7.59 1.79 -0.44
CA VAL A 26 -8.75 1.60 0.46
C VAL A 26 -9.54 0.35 0.09
N VAL A 27 -9.81 0.12 -1.19
CA VAL A 27 -10.52 -1.08 -1.67
C VAL A 27 -9.72 -2.34 -1.34
N GLU A 28 -8.41 -2.33 -1.56
CA GLU A 28 -7.55 -3.47 -1.24
C GLU A 28 -7.52 -3.76 0.27
N PHE A 29 -7.44 -2.72 1.09
CA PHE A 29 -7.54 -2.85 2.53
C PHE A 29 -8.88 -3.47 2.96
N ASP A 30 -10.00 -3.00 2.40
CA ASP A 30 -11.34 -3.54 2.68
C ASP A 30 -11.48 -5.03 2.28
N ILE A 31 -10.84 -5.44 1.17
CA ILE A 31 -10.82 -6.85 0.74
C ILE A 31 -10.11 -7.76 1.75
N LEU A 32 -9.09 -7.26 2.46
CA LEU A 32 -8.37 -8.00 3.49
C LEU A 32 -9.03 -7.87 4.87
N TRP A 33 -9.88 -6.87 5.06
CA TRP A 33 -10.55 -6.61 6.31
C TRP A 33 -11.44 -7.78 6.74
N ASN A 34 -11.44 -8.07 8.04
CA ASN A 34 -12.21 -9.15 8.67
C ASN A 34 -11.96 -10.57 8.11
N ARG A 35 -10.82 -10.80 7.43
CA ARG A 35 -10.38 -12.12 6.99
C ARG A 35 -9.28 -12.67 7.90
N ARG A 36 -9.06 -13.98 7.85
CA ARG A 36 -7.82 -14.55 8.40
C ARG A 36 -6.70 -14.22 7.43
N THR A 37 -5.85 -13.28 7.84
CA THR A 37 -4.68 -12.84 7.09
C THR A 37 -3.42 -13.55 7.58
N THR A 38 -2.51 -13.80 6.66
CA THR A 38 -1.13 -14.21 6.93
C THR A 38 -0.33 -13.04 7.52
N GLN A 39 0.82 -13.31 8.11
CA GLN A 39 1.70 -12.24 8.63
C GLN A 39 2.15 -11.26 7.54
N GLN A 40 2.35 -11.74 6.31
CA GLN A 40 2.72 -10.88 5.19
C GLN A 40 1.57 -9.94 4.80
N GLU A 41 0.34 -10.44 4.76
CA GLU A 41 -0.85 -9.61 4.51
C GLU A 41 -1.06 -8.59 5.63
N GLN A 42 -0.80 -8.95 6.89
CA GLN A 42 -0.86 -8.01 8.02
C GLN A 42 0.17 -6.88 7.88
N SER A 43 1.43 -7.20 7.58
CA SER A 43 2.46 -6.18 7.33
C SER A 43 2.06 -5.25 6.18
N ARG A 44 1.45 -5.80 5.12
CA ARG A 44 0.96 -5.01 4.01
C ARG A 44 -0.21 -4.11 4.40
N MET A 45 -1.13 -4.59 5.24
CA MET A 45 -2.21 -3.77 5.80
C MET A 45 -1.67 -2.62 6.64
N ASP A 46 -0.61 -2.82 7.41
CA ASP A 46 0.04 -1.75 8.19
C ASP A 46 0.62 -0.67 7.26
N ASP A 47 1.24 -1.07 6.14
CA ASP A 47 1.76 -0.13 5.14
C ASP A 47 0.62 0.63 4.43
N MET A 48 -0.48 -0.06 4.09
CA MET A 48 -1.66 0.58 3.50
C MET A 48 -2.30 1.62 4.44
N ILE A 49 -2.41 1.33 5.74
CA ILE A 49 -2.92 2.29 6.72
C ILE A 49 -2.04 3.55 6.75
N ARG A 50 -0.71 3.39 6.72
CA ARG A 50 0.22 4.54 6.72
C ARG A 50 0.03 5.40 5.47
N LEU A 51 -0.13 4.77 4.30
CA LEU A 51 -0.36 5.47 3.03
C LEU A 51 -1.71 6.24 3.03
N ILE A 52 -2.78 5.58 3.50
CA ILE A 52 -4.11 6.20 3.64
C ILE A 52 -4.05 7.42 4.57
N ASN A 53 -3.47 7.27 5.76
CA ASN A 53 -3.36 8.37 6.72
C ASN A 53 -2.54 9.54 6.16
N ALA A 54 -1.41 9.26 5.50
CA ALA A 54 -0.57 10.30 4.91
C ALA A 54 -1.32 11.12 3.85
N PHE A 55 -2.11 10.44 3.00
CA PHE A 55 -2.96 11.11 2.02
C PHE A 55 -4.07 11.93 2.67
N GLU A 56 -4.76 11.38 3.68
CA GLU A 56 -5.83 12.10 4.39
C GLU A 56 -5.31 13.35 5.12
N GLU A 57 -4.11 13.28 5.69
CA GLU A 57 -3.45 14.42 6.36
C GLU A 57 -3.04 15.53 5.39
N SER A 58 -2.64 15.20 4.16
CA SER A 58 -2.27 16.21 3.16
C SER A 58 -3.47 16.87 2.47
N HIS A 59 -4.66 16.27 2.59
CA HIS A 59 -5.91 16.74 1.98
C HIS A 59 -6.91 17.36 2.99
N CYS A 60 -6.53 17.52 4.26
CA CYS A 60 -7.28 18.21 5.32
C CYS A 60 -6.83 19.67 5.50
#